data_AF-A0A662TTA0-F1
#
_entry.id   AF-A0A662TTA0-F1
#
_cell.length_a   1.000
_cell.length_b   1.000
_cell.length_c   1.000
_cell.angle_alpha   90.00
_cell.angle_beta   90.00
_cell.angle_gamma   90.00
#
_symmetry.space_group_name_H-M   'P 1'
#
loop_
_entity.id
_entity.type
_entity.pdbx_description
1 polymer ?
#
loop_
_entity_poly.entity_id
_entity_poly.type
_entity_poly.pdbx_seq_one_letter_code
_entity_poly.pdbx_strand_id
1 'polypeptide(L)'
;EKKRRGGGRRVMPYLGDTVRFKNTWTDYNGDALDPDSQEAKIYDGAGNLLTTKTESDMTKESAGVYFFDYELPETATAGTWKIVWIGTKSGNDFIVSKFFSVSEV
;
A
#
# COMPACT_ATOMS: atom_id res chain seq x y z
N GLU A 1 -20.51 -3.63 -37.54
CA GLU A 1 -19.72 -2.79 -36.62
C GLU A 1 -20.40 -2.75 -35.24
N LYS A 2 -19.90 -3.50 -34.26
CA LYS A 2 -20.50 -3.57 -32.91
C LYS A 2 -19.68 -2.70 -31.96
N LYS A 3 -20.25 -1.56 -31.54
CA LYS A 3 -19.71 -0.69 -30.49
C LYS A 3 -19.43 -1.51 -29.23
N ARG A 4 -18.15 -1.75 -28.92
CA ARG A 4 -17.70 -2.25 -27.62
C ARG A 4 -17.90 -1.11 -26.61
N ARG A 5 -18.85 -1.30 -25.70
CA ARG A 5 -19.08 -0.42 -24.54
C ARG A 5 -17.82 -0.50 -23.68
N GLY A 6 -17.16 0.64 -23.45
CA GLY A 6 -16.01 0.74 -22.57
C GLY A 6 -16.40 0.38 -21.14
N GLY A 7 -16.10 -0.86 -20.74
CA GLY A 7 -15.99 -1.21 -19.34
C GLY A 7 -14.60 -0.78 -18.89
N GLY A 8 -14.53 0.16 -17.95
CA GLY A 8 -13.25 0.53 -17.34
C GLY A 8 -12.60 -0.74 -16.79
N ARG A 9 -11.53 -1.19 -17.43
CA ARG A 9 -10.72 -2.31 -16.93
C ARG A 9 -10.26 -1.87 -15.55
N ARG A 10 -10.75 -2.52 -14.48
CA ARG A 10 -10.04 -2.49 -13.20
C ARG A 10 -8.65 -3.01 -13.52
N VAL A 11 -7.68 -2.11 -13.64
CA VAL A 11 -6.28 -2.49 -13.87
C VAL A 11 -5.83 -3.11 -12.57
N MET A 12 -5.78 -4.44 -12.55
CA MET A 12 -5.14 -5.17 -11.47
C MET A 12 -3.62 -5.11 -11.72
N PRO A 13 -2.81 -4.86 -10.69
CA PRO A 13 -1.37 -4.99 -10.82
C PRO A 13 -0.99 -6.46 -11.07
N TYR A 14 0.04 -6.65 -11.86
CA TYR A 14 0.67 -7.94 -12.13
C TYR A 14 1.97 -8.09 -11.33
N LEU A 15 2.40 -9.32 -11.08
CA LEU A 15 3.77 -9.54 -10.61
C LEU A 15 4.75 -8.92 -11.62
N GLY A 16 5.80 -8.25 -11.13
CA GLY A 16 6.71 -7.40 -11.90
C GLY A 16 6.29 -5.94 -12.03
N ASP A 17 5.02 -5.60 -11.79
CA ASP A 17 4.61 -4.19 -11.80
C ASP A 17 5.19 -3.42 -10.61
N THR A 18 5.56 -2.17 -10.85
CA THR A 18 5.82 -1.20 -9.77
C THR A 18 4.51 -0.51 -9.37
N VAL A 19 4.15 -0.64 -8.09
CA VAL A 19 2.97 -0.01 -7.51
C VAL A 19 3.36 1.05 -6.49
N ARG A 20 2.61 2.16 -6.44
CA ARG A 20 2.73 3.17 -5.38
C ARG A 20 1.79 2.87 -4.24
N PHE A 21 2.33 2.69 -3.05
CA PHE A 21 1.55 2.70 -1.80
C PHE A 21 1.58 4.10 -1.22
N LYS A 22 0.41 4.71 -1.07
CA LYS A 22 0.23 6.04 -0.47
C LYS A 22 -0.75 5.94 0.69
N ASN A 23 -0.37 6.54 1.81
CA ASN A 23 -1.19 6.59 3.01
C ASN A 23 -1.37 8.04 3.49
N THR A 24 -2.51 8.27 4.13
CA THR A 24 -2.87 9.56 4.71
C THR A 24 -3.25 9.34 6.17
N TRP A 25 -2.55 10.03 7.05
CA TRP A 25 -2.77 10.05 8.48
C TRP A 25 -3.50 11.35 8.84
N THR A 26 -4.64 11.21 9.50
CA THR A 26 -5.41 12.33 10.05
C THR A 26 -5.76 12.04 11.49
N ASP A 27 -5.98 13.10 12.26
CA ASP A 27 -6.62 12.98 13.56
C ASP A 27 -8.14 12.73 13.43
N TYR A 28 -8.84 12.71 14.57
CA TYR A 28 -10.28 12.52 14.63
C TYR A 28 -11.09 13.62 13.91
N ASN A 29 -10.56 14.85 13.86
CA ASN A 29 -11.22 15.98 13.23
C ASN A 29 -10.96 16.04 11.71
N GLY A 30 -10.08 15.18 11.19
CA GLY A 30 -9.66 15.17 9.80
C GLY A 30 -8.47 16.08 9.52
N ASP A 31 -7.84 16.65 10.55
CA ASP A 31 -6.64 17.45 10.39
C ASP A 31 -5.44 16.54 10.13
N ALA A 32 -4.51 17.02 9.29
CA ALA A 32 -3.32 16.26 8.93
C ALA A 32 -2.47 15.94 10.17
N LEU A 33 -2.08 14.68 10.32
CA LEU A 33 -1.33 14.19 11.47
C LEU A 33 -0.07 13.47 11.02
N ASP A 34 1.11 14.00 11.37
CA ASP A 34 2.35 13.27 11.14
C ASP A 34 2.64 12.30 12.31
N PRO A 35 2.86 10.99 12.04
CA PRO A 35 3.34 10.07 13.06
C PRO A 35 4.75 10.46 13.53
N ASP A 36 5.13 10.02 14.73
CA ASP A 36 6.52 10.11 15.23
C ASP A 36 7.40 9.03 14.58
N SER A 37 6.81 7.88 14.24
CA SER A 37 7.43 6.79 13.48
C SER A 37 6.36 5.99 12.73
N GLN A 38 6.75 5.31 11.66
CA GLN A 38 5.85 4.39 10.93
C GLN A 38 6.60 3.25 10.25
N GLU A 39 5.85 2.19 10.00
CA GLU A 39 6.27 1.04 9.21
C GLU A 39 5.12 0.51 8.33
N ALA A 40 5.47 -0.10 7.20
CA ALA A 40 4.53 -0.79 6.33
C ALA A 40 5.03 -2.20 6.01
N LYS A 41 4.20 -3.21 6.31
CA LYS A 41 4.46 -4.63 6.04
C LYS A 41 3.63 -5.10 4.86
N ILE A 42 4.28 -5.70 3.87
CA ILE A 42 3.61 -6.22 2.67
C ILE A 42 3.64 -7.75 2.70
N TYR A 43 2.48 -8.34 2.50
CA TYR A 43 2.27 -9.79 2.47
C TYR A 43 1.72 -10.23 1.11
N ASP A 44 2.23 -11.35 0.61
CA ASP A 44 1.78 -11.96 -0.64
C ASP A 44 0.43 -12.68 -0.51
N GLY A 45 -0.03 -13.30 -1.60
CA GLY A 45 -1.31 -14.03 -1.67
C GLY A 45 -1.36 -15.29 -0.79
N ALA A 46 -0.22 -15.82 -0.36
CA ALA A 46 -0.12 -16.93 0.58
C ALA A 46 0.02 -16.46 2.04
N GLY A 47 0.15 -15.15 2.27
CA GLY A 47 0.36 -14.56 3.58
C GLY A 47 1.83 -14.50 4.03
N ASN A 48 2.78 -14.75 3.12
CA ASN A 48 4.20 -14.60 3.41
C ASN A 48 4.56 -13.11 3.52
N LEU A 49 5.32 -12.73 4.54
CA LEU A 49 5.88 -11.38 4.64
C LEU A 49 6.98 -11.22 3.58
N LEU A 50 6.78 -10.29 2.65
CA LEU A 50 7.76 -9.98 1.61
C LEU A 50 8.76 -8.90 2.05
N THR A 51 8.27 -7.87 2.73
CA THR A 51 9.12 -6.76 3.16
C THR A 51 8.48 -5.95 4.29
N THR A 52 9.34 -5.26 5.04
CA THR A 52 8.99 -4.19 5.97
C THR A 52 9.64 -2.92 5.46
N LYS A 53 8.84 -1.88 5.22
CA LYS A 53 9.29 -0.51 4.94
C LYS A 53 9.21 0.30 6.22
N THR A 54 10.23 1.09 6.50
CA THR A 54 10.33 1.96 7.66
C THR A 54 10.24 3.43 7.23
N GLU A 55 10.24 4.36 8.17
CA GLU A 55 10.22 5.81 7.88
C GLU A 55 11.25 6.22 6.80
N SER A 56 12.46 5.66 6.84
CA SER A 56 13.52 6.00 5.87
C SER A 56 13.25 5.52 4.44
N ASP A 57 12.34 4.57 4.27
CA ASP A 57 11.91 4.08 2.94
C ASP A 57 10.80 4.94 2.34
N MET A 58 10.23 5.88 3.10
CA MET A 58 9.03 6.62 2.74
C MET A 58 9.37 8.04 2.32
N THR A 59 8.67 8.54 1.31
CA THR A 59 8.69 9.94 0.93
C THR A 59 7.47 10.64 1.51
N LYS A 60 7.71 11.70 2.29
CA LYS A 60 6.66 12.62 2.72
C LYS A 60 6.27 13.53 1.55
N GLU A 61 5.02 13.43 1.11
CA GLU A 61 4.48 14.29 0.05
C GLU A 61 3.95 15.61 0.61
N SER A 62 3.27 15.54 1.76
CA SER A 62 2.77 16.68 2.53
C SER A 62 2.50 16.24 3.99
N ALA A 63 2.04 17.15 4.85
CA ALA A 63 1.69 16.80 6.24
C ALA A 63 0.66 15.66 6.25
N GLY A 64 0.93 14.61 7.01
CA GLY A 64 0.13 13.39 7.11
C GLY A 64 0.16 12.49 5.88
N VAL A 65 0.82 12.86 4.77
CA VAL A 65 0.78 12.11 3.51
C VAL A 65 2.14 11.55 3.15
N TYR A 66 2.22 10.22 3.08
CA TYR A 66 3.44 9.48 2.83
C TYR A 66 3.24 8.45 1.73
N PHE A 67 4.28 8.20 0.93
CA PHE A 67 4.25 7.15 -0.08
C PHE A 67 5.61 6.47 -0.25
N PHE A 68 5.58 5.28 -0.83
CA PHE A 68 6.74 4.62 -1.41
C PHE A 68 6.31 3.80 -2.63
N ASP A 69 7.26 3.57 -3.53
CA ASP A 69 7.06 2.70 -4.69
C ASP A 69 7.65 1.32 -4.39
N TYR A 70 6.97 0.28 -4.84
CA TYR A 70 7.37 -1.10 -4.62
C TYR A 70 7.12 -1.93 -5.86
N GLU A 71 8.18 -2.58 -6.35
CA GLU A 71 8.10 -3.59 -7.39
C GLU A 71 7.58 -4.90 -6.79
N LEU A 72 6.46 -5.40 -7.33
CA LEU A 72 5.88 -6.67 -6.93
C LEU A 72 6.80 -7.80 -7.42
N PRO A 73 7.44 -8.61 -6.57
CA PRO A 73 8.39 -9.60 -7.03
C PRO A 73 7.74 -10.64 -7.96
N GLU A 74 8.38 -10.93 -9.10
CA GLU A 74 7.90 -11.94 -10.06
C GLU A 74 7.73 -13.35 -9.45
N THR A 75 8.46 -13.64 -8.38
CA THR A 75 8.48 -14.94 -7.70
C THR A 75 7.51 -15.04 -6.52
N ALA A 76 6.77 -13.97 -6.19
CA ALA A 76 5.82 -13.96 -5.09
C ALA A 76 4.49 -14.67 -5.46
N THR A 77 3.72 -15.06 -4.45
CA THR A 77 2.44 -15.75 -4.69
C THR A 77 1.37 -14.73 -5.12
N ALA A 78 0.85 -14.86 -6.35
CA ALA A 78 -0.31 -14.07 -6.80
C ALA A 78 -1.57 -14.34 -5.95
N GLY A 79 -2.58 -13.48 -6.05
CA GLY A 79 -3.83 -13.60 -5.30
C GLY A 79 -4.17 -12.33 -4.50
N THR A 80 -4.78 -12.50 -3.33
CA THR A 80 -5.16 -11.37 -2.47
C THR A 80 -4.02 -11.03 -1.53
N TRP A 81 -3.31 -9.95 -1.84
CA TRP A 81 -2.22 -9.41 -1.05
C TRP A 81 -2.72 -8.49 0.04
N LYS A 82 -1.89 -8.25 1.05
CA LYS A 82 -2.18 -7.37 2.19
C LYS A 82 -1.02 -6.42 2.45
N ILE A 83 -1.33 -5.14 2.61
CA ILE A 83 -0.42 -4.18 3.25
C ILE A 83 -0.98 -3.80 4.62
N VAL A 84 -0.11 -3.79 5.63
CA VAL A 84 -0.41 -3.28 6.98
C VAL A 84 0.55 -2.13 7.26
N TRP A 85 0.02 -0.92 7.38
CA TRP A 85 0.76 0.30 7.68
C TRP A 85 0.43 0.73 9.10
N ILE A 86 1.46 0.89 9.92
CA ILE A 86 1.35 1.26 11.33
C ILE A 86 2.07 2.58 11.49
N GLY A 87 1.40 3.59 12.05
CA GLY A 87 2.01 4.82 12.51
C GLY A 87 1.87 4.91 14.02
N THR A 88 2.88 5.47 14.70
CA THR A 88 2.88 5.68 16.14
C THR A 88 2.93 7.18 16.42
N LYS A 89 2.05 7.69 17.30
CA LYS A 89 2.09 9.06 17.80
C LYS A 89 1.97 9.09 19.31
N SER A 90 2.94 9.70 19.99
CA SER A 90 2.94 9.82 21.45
C SER A 90 2.71 8.48 22.16
N GLY A 91 3.31 7.42 21.61
CA GLY A 91 3.20 6.04 22.13
C GLY A 91 1.91 5.29 21.78
N ASN A 92 1.02 5.87 20.96
CA ASN A 92 -0.20 5.21 20.50
C ASN A 92 -0.10 4.83 19.03
N ASP A 93 -0.48 3.60 18.72
CA ASP A 93 -0.46 3.09 17.35
C ASP A 93 -1.80 3.32 16.65
N PHE A 94 -1.73 3.70 15.38
CA PHE A 94 -2.84 3.69 14.44
C PHE A 94 -2.48 2.82 13.24
N ILE A 95 -3.39 1.90 12.92
CA ILE A 95 -3.16 0.80 11.97
C ILE A 95 -4.11 0.97 10.80
N VAL A 96 -3.54 1.05 9.60
CA VAL A 96 -4.27 0.97 8.33
C VAL A 96 -3.91 -0.36 7.69
N SER A 97 -4.93 -1.11 7.26
CA SER A 97 -4.70 -2.30 6.45
C SER A 97 -5.51 -2.24 5.17
N LYS A 98 -4.92 -2.74 4.08
CA LYS A 98 -5.59 -2.81 2.80
C LYS A 98 -5.27 -4.12 2.11
N PHE A 99 -6.31 -4.74 1.57
CA PHE A 99 -6.19 -5.89 0.69
C PHE A 99 -6.28 -5.44 -0.77
N PHE A 100 -5.51 -6.07 -1.65
CA PHE A 100 -5.53 -5.80 -3.08
C PHE A 100 -5.22 -7.08 -3.86
N SER A 101 -5.76 -7.18 -5.08
CA SER A 101 -5.56 -8.35 -5.94
C SER A 101 -4.32 -8.13 -6.81
N VAL A 102 -3.45 -9.13 -6.86
CA VAL A 102 -2.29 -9.22 -7.75
C VAL A 102 -2.45 -10.47 -8.62
N SER A 103 -2.14 -10.39 -9.90
CA SER A 103 -2.23 -11.51 -10.86
C SER A 103 -0.88 -11.84 -11.49
N GLU A 104 -0.76 -13.04 -12.03
CA GLU A 104 0.32 -13.39 -12.96
C GLU A 104 0.06 -12.73 -14.32
N VAL A 105 1.13 -12.46 -15.07
CA VAL A 105 1.10 -11.85 -16.41
C VAL A 105 0.41 -12.76 -17.43
#